data_AF-A0A2N2LP44-F1
#
_entry.id   AF-A0A2N2LP44-F1
#
_cell.length_a   1.000
_cell.length_b   1.000
_cell.length_c   1.000
_cell.angle_alpha   90.00
_cell.angle_beta   90.00
_cell.angle_gamma   90.00
#
_symmetry.space_group_name_H-M   'P 1'
#
loop_
_entity.id
_entity.type
_entity.pdbx_description
1 polymer ?
#
loop_
_entity_poly.entity_id
_entity_poly.type
_entity_poly.pdbx_seq_one_letter_code
_entity_poly.pdbx_strand_id
1 'polypeptide(L)'
;MGKKIKKIAHAFRQDRQINVIADVPKWNYVQTLLSLGDRRVGDILLAVHRQNGNWMKALKDININPDFYVYREKDLDEILPWDIIDVGMSKKKLMREYEKALSGRHEPKL
;
A
#
# COMPACT_ATOMS: atom_id res chain seq x y z
N MET A 1 -11.54 16.16 -3.39
CA MET A 1 -11.37 15.20 -4.51
C MET A 1 -11.19 15.89 -5.84
N GLY A 2 -10.10 15.59 -6.55
CA GLY A 2 -9.78 16.21 -7.84
C GLY A 2 -10.82 15.89 -8.93
N LYS A 3 -11.00 16.82 -9.89
CA LYS A 3 -11.97 16.69 -11.00
C LYS A 3 -11.85 15.37 -11.76
N LYS A 4 -10.62 14.84 -11.93
CA LYS A 4 -10.35 13.57 -12.62
C LYS A 4 -10.93 12.35 -11.90
N ILE A 5 -10.74 12.24 -10.57
CA ILE A 5 -11.27 11.12 -9.76
C ILE A 5 -12.80 11.12 -9.81
N LYS A 6 -13.42 12.30 -9.74
CA LYS A 6 -14.89 12.42 -9.90
C LYS A 6 -15.37 11.92 -11.25
N LYS A 7 -14.62 12.17 -12.33
CA LYS A 7 -14.94 11.65 -13.67
C LYS A 7 -14.87 10.12 -13.71
N ILE A 8 -13.85 9.52 -13.10
CA ILE A 8 -13.69 8.06 -13.02
C ILE A 8 -14.83 7.44 -12.19
N ALA A 9 -15.09 7.96 -11.00
CA ALA A 9 -16.17 7.49 -10.15
C ALA A 9 -17.54 7.62 -10.84
N HIS A 10 -17.75 8.68 -11.63
CA HIS A 10 -18.97 8.85 -12.40
C HIS A 10 -19.10 7.84 -13.55
N ALA A 11 -18.01 7.56 -14.27
CA ALA A 11 -17.99 6.61 -15.38
C ALA A 11 -18.37 5.19 -14.94
N PHE A 12 -17.91 4.77 -13.76
CA PHE A 12 -18.18 3.43 -13.22
C PHE A 12 -19.41 3.37 -12.30
N ARG A 13 -20.17 4.46 -12.15
CA ARG A 13 -21.31 4.53 -11.23
C ARG A 13 -22.43 3.52 -11.54
N GLN A 14 -22.59 3.15 -12.81
CA GLN A 14 -23.62 2.21 -13.25
C GLN A 14 -23.18 0.74 -13.12
N ASP A 15 -21.88 0.50 -12.93
CA ASP A 15 -21.32 -0.84 -12.89
C ASP A 15 -21.27 -1.34 -11.44
N ARG A 16 -22.26 -2.12 -11.04
CA ARG A 16 -22.41 -2.56 -9.63
C ARG A 16 -21.25 -3.42 -9.13
N GLN A 17 -20.44 -3.95 -10.04
CA GLN A 17 -19.27 -4.77 -9.71
C GLN A 17 -18.03 -3.91 -9.42
N ILE A 18 -18.05 -2.60 -9.71
CA ILE A 18 -16.89 -1.73 -9.60
C ILE A 18 -17.14 -0.66 -8.54
N ASN A 19 -16.38 -0.74 -7.44
CA ASN A 19 -16.38 0.29 -6.40
C ASN A 19 -15.11 1.16 -6.52
N VAL A 20 -15.28 2.47 -6.69
CA VAL A 20 -14.16 3.42 -6.81
C VAL A 20 -13.90 4.07 -5.47
N ILE A 21 -12.83 3.63 -4.80
CA ILE A 21 -12.33 4.22 -3.56
C ILE A 21 -11.18 5.17 -3.91
N ALA A 22 -11.17 6.35 -3.29
CA ALA A 22 -10.11 7.33 -3.48
C ALA A 22 -9.66 7.85 -2.12
N ASP A 23 -8.37 7.70 -1.85
CA ASP A 23 -7.73 8.13 -0.62
C ASP A 23 -6.76 9.28 -0.86
N VAL A 24 -6.41 9.98 0.22
CA VAL A 24 -5.42 11.06 0.16
C VAL A 24 -4.02 10.42 0.04
N PRO A 25 -3.19 10.81 -0.97
CA PRO A 25 -1.89 10.19 -1.21
C PRO A 25 -0.98 10.14 0.03
N LYS A 26 -1.07 11.17 0.89
CA LYS A 26 -0.36 11.21 2.18
C LYS A 26 -0.64 9.99 3.05
N TRP A 27 -1.90 9.57 3.15
CA TRP A 27 -2.28 8.44 4.00
C TRP A 27 -1.91 7.11 3.36
N ASN A 28 -1.98 7.00 2.03
CA ASN A 28 -1.49 5.82 1.31
C ASN A 28 0.02 5.63 1.53
N TYR A 29 0.79 6.71 1.55
CA TYR A 29 2.22 6.66 1.87
C TYR A 29 2.46 6.10 3.28
N VAL A 30 1.75 6.64 4.29
CA VAL A 30 1.85 6.16 5.68
C VAL A 30 1.42 4.71 5.81
N GLN A 31 0.30 4.33 5.21
CA GLN A 31 -0.19 2.95 5.21
C GLN A 31 0.85 2.01 4.59
N THR A 32 1.43 2.40 3.46
CA THR A 32 2.45 1.62 2.77
C THR A 32 3.70 1.45 3.64
N LEU A 33 4.17 2.53 4.26
CA LEU A 33 5.31 2.50 5.18
C LEU A 33 5.07 1.55 6.36
N LEU A 34 3.86 1.54 6.93
CA LEU A 34 3.52 0.67 8.04
C LEU A 34 3.36 -0.80 7.62
N SER A 35 2.80 -1.06 6.44
CA SER A 35 2.63 -2.42 5.92
C SER A 35 3.94 -3.05 5.47
N LEU A 36 4.87 -2.26 4.93
CA LEU A 36 6.16 -2.74 4.37
C LEU A 36 7.34 -2.56 5.32
N GLY A 37 7.12 -1.90 6.44
CA GLY A 37 8.15 -1.54 7.41
C GLY A 37 8.74 -2.74 8.11
N ASP A 38 10.02 -2.62 8.47
CA ASP A 38 10.63 -3.49 9.47
C ASP A 38 10.61 -2.81 10.86
N ARG A 39 11.31 -3.40 11.82
CA ARG A 39 11.47 -2.88 13.20
C ARG A 39 11.87 -1.40 13.28
N ARG A 40 12.58 -0.86 12.29
CA ARG A 40 13.00 0.56 12.23
C ARG A 40 11.80 1.49 12.05
N VAL A 41 10.70 1.01 11.49
CA VAL A 41 9.44 1.77 11.44
C VAL A 41 8.85 1.98 12.83
N GLY A 42 9.22 1.15 13.82
CA GLY A 42 8.93 1.40 15.24
C GLY A 42 9.51 2.73 15.75
N ASP A 43 10.74 3.07 15.33
CA ASP A 43 11.36 4.35 15.69
C ASP A 43 10.61 5.53 15.07
N ILE A 44 10.13 5.35 13.83
CA ILE A 44 9.28 6.34 13.14
C ILE A 44 7.98 6.54 13.91
N LEU A 45 7.29 5.45 14.30
CA LEU A 45 6.06 5.51 15.07
C LEU A 45 6.26 6.21 16.42
N LEU A 46 7.36 5.92 17.11
CA LEU A 46 7.70 6.59 18.36
C LEU A 46 7.93 8.11 18.15
N ALA A 47 8.62 8.50 17.08
CA ALA A 47 8.80 9.91 16.72
C ALA A 47 7.46 10.59 16.41
N VAL A 48 6.57 9.92 15.66
CA VAL A 48 5.21 10.41 15.37
C VAL A 48 4.42 10.62 16.66
N HIS A 49 4.48 9.67 17.59
CA HIS A 49 3.82 9.79 18.89
C HIS A 49 4.34 11.00 19.69
N ARG A 50 5.67 11.17 19.76
CA ARG A 50 6.31 12.32 20.43
C ARG A 50 5.96 13.67 19.79
N GLN A 51 5.61 13.68 18.50
CA GLN A 51 5.17 14.87 17.77
C GLN A 51 3.63 14.99 17.70
N ASN A 52 2.89 14.39 18.64
CA ASN A 52 1.42 14.44 18.71
C ASN A 52 0.71 14.00 17.41
N GLY A 53 1.24 12.98 16.73
CA GLY A 53 0.68 12.46 15.48
C GLY A 53 1.11 13.23 14.22
N ASN A 54 2.06 14.17 14.34
CA ASN A 54 2.54 14.92 13.18
C ASN A 54 3.56 14.12 12.35
N TRP A 55 3.02 13.33 11.42
CA TRP A 55 3.80 12.52 10.46
C TRP A 55 4.82 13.32 9.67
N MET A 56 4.47 14.50 9.16
CA MET A 56 5.38 15.28 8.31
C MET A 56 6.61 15.77 9.08
N LYS A 57 6.44 16.09 10.37
CA LYS A 57 7.53 16.52 11.23
C LYS A 57 8.38 15.33 11.64
N ALA A 58 7.75 14.24 12.10
CA ALA A 58 8.45 13.04 12.52
C ALA A 58 9.29 12.39 11.40
N LEU A 59 8.78 12.34 10.17
CA LEU A 59 9.53 11.79 9.03
C LEU A 59 10.71 12.67 8.61
N LYS A 60 10.72 13.97 8.95
CA LYS A 60 11.86 14.88 8.70
C LYS A 60 12.93 14.78 9.78
N ASP A 61 12.53 14.51 11.02
CA ASP A 61 13.43 14.52 12.18
C ASP A 61 14.19 13.19 12.34
N ILE A 62 13.81 12.14 11.60
CA ILE A 62 14.37 10.80 11.75
C ILE A 62 15.38 10.46 10.65
N ASN A 63 16.48 9.82 11.04
CA ASN A 63 17.53 9.39 10.12
C ASN A 63 17.21 8.04 9.43
N ILE A 64 15.94 7.81 9.10
CA ILE A 64 15.49 6.62 8.38
C ILE A 64 14.75 7.13 7.14
N ASN A 65 15.23 6.74 5.96
CA ASN A 65 14.56 7.09 4.72
C ASN A 65 13.30 6.23 4.53
N PRO A 66 12.08 6.77 4.62
CA PRO A 66 10.86 5.99 4.49
C PRO A 66 10.57 5.62 3.02
N ASP A 67 11.13 6.36 2.06
CA ASP A 67 10.98 6.08 0.62
C ASP A 67 11.59 4.73 0.22
N PHE A 68 12.58 4.26 0.97
CA PHE A 68 13.13 2.91 0.81
C PHE A 68 12.07 1.82 0.97
N TYR A 69 11.08 2.01 1.85
CA TYR A 69 10.01 1.05 2.02
C TYR A 69 8.92 1.25 0.95
N VAL A 70 8.54 2.51 0.70
CA VAL A 70 7.35 2.87 -0.09
C VAL A 70 7.55 2.72 -1.59
N TYR A 71 8.71 3.12 -2.12
CA TYR A 71 8.92 3.22 -3.58
C TYR A 71 9.85 2.17 -4.16
N ARG A 72 10.55 1.41 -3.31
CA ARG A 72 11.42 0.32 -3.77
C ARG A 72 10.60 -0.79 -4.43
N GLU A 73 11.06 -1.22 -5.60
CA GLU A 73 10.59 -2.45 -6.24
C GLU A 73 10.91 -3.67 -5.37
N LYS A 74 9.91 -4.55 -5.22
CA LYS A 74 9.97 -5.70 -4.34
C LYS A 74 10.16 -6.96 -5.15
N ASP A 75 11.17 -7.74 -4.77
CA ASP A 75 11.38 -9.05 -5.39
C ASP A 75 10.28 -10.00 -4.91
N LEU A 76 9.78 -10.86 -5.79
CA LEU A 76 8.77 -11.84 -5.44
C LEU A 76 9.30 -12.89 -4.45
N ASP A 77 10.60 -13.12 -4.47
CA ASP A 77 11.27 -14.08 -3.59
C ASP A 77 11.72 -13.46 -2.26
N GLU A 78 11.62 -12.14 -2.09
CA GLU A 78 11.99 -11.51 -0.82
C GLU A 78 11.00 -11.84 0.30
N ILE A 79 11.49 -11.85 1.54
CA ILE A 79 10.65 -12.03 2.72
C ILE A 79 10.00 -10.68 3.06
N LEU A 80 8.67 -10.65 3.02
CA LEU A 80 7.87 -9.46 3.28
C LEU A 80 7.33 -9.48 4.72
N PRO A 81 7.04 -8.32 5.35
CA PRO A 81 6.57 -8.28 6.73
C PRO A 81 5.28 -9.07 7.00
N TRP A 82 4.45 -9.29 5.97
CA TRP A 82 3.22 -10.08 6.06
C TRP A 82 3.42 -11.57 5.78
N ASP A 83 4.62 -12.03 5.38
CA ASP A 83 4.87 -13.46 5.18
C ASP A 83 4.73 -14.25 6.49
N ILE A 84 4.77 -13.57 7.64
CA ILE A 84 4.53 -14.16 8.97
C ILE A 84 3.04 -14.26 9.33
N ILE A 85 2.15 -13.63 8.55
CA ILE A 85 0.72 -13.56 8.83
C ILE A 85 0.01 -14.60 7.97
N ASP A 86 -0.72 -15.52 8.61
CA ASP A 86 -1.62 -16.40 7.88
C ASP A 86 -2.90 -15.65 7.50
N VAL A 87 -3.04 -15.37 6.20
CA VAL A 87 -4.19 -14.70 5.61
C VAL A 87 -5.13 -15.66 4.87
N GLY A 88 -4.96 -16.98 5.06
CA GLY A 88 -5.76 -18.01 4.37
C GLY A 88 -5.47 -18.12 2.87
N MET A 89 -4.36 -17.55 2.40
CA MET A 89 -3.91 -17.59 1.01
C MET A 89 -2.41 -17.86 0.94
N SER A 90 -1.98 -18.76 0.06
CA SER A 90 -0.55 -19.03 -0.13
C SER A 90 0.13 -17.90 -0.90
N LYS A 91 1.38 -17.58 -0.53
CA LYS A 91 2.24 -16.62 -1.25
C LYS A 91 2.33 -16.93 -2.75
N LYS A 92 2.46 -18.21 -3.11
CA LYS A 92 2.46 -18.67 -4.52
C LYS A 92 1.19 -18.26 -5.28
N LYS A 93 0.02 -18.30 -4.63
CA LYS A 93 -1.23 -17.89 -5.25
C LYS A 93 -1.26 -16.37 -5.47
N LEU A 94 -0.79 -15.59 -4.49
CA LEU A 94 -0.66 -14.14 -4.63
C LEU A 94 0.29 -13.73 -5.77
N MET A 95 1.47 -14.37 -5.85
CA MET A 95 2.44 -14.15 -6.94
C MET A 95 1.83 -14.44 -8.31
N ARG A 96 1.12 -15.57 -8.45
CA ARG A 96 0.45 -15.92 -9.71
C ARG A 96 -0.62 -14.89 -10.12
N GLU A 97 -1.39 -14.39 -9.17
CA GLU A 97 -2.41 -13.36 -9.46
C GLU A 97 -1.76 -12.00 -9.81
N TYR A 98 -0.63 -11.67 -9.18
CA TYR A 98 0.16 -10.49 -9.53
C TYR A 98 0.71 -10.55 -10.96
N GLU A 99 1.36 -11.67 -11.34
CA GLU A 99 1.85 -11.89 -12.71
C GLU A 99 0.72 -11.83 -13.75
N LYS A 100 -0.44 -12.42 -13.44
CA LYS A 100 -1.63 -12.33 -14.30
C LYS A 100 -2.07 -10.89 -14.50
N ALA A 101 -2.17 -10.11 -13.41
CA ALA A 101 -2.56 -8.71 -13.46
C ALA A 101 -1.58 -7.88 -14.31
N LEU A 102 -0.28 -8.12 -14.20
CA LEU A 102 0.73 -7.48 -15.05
C LEU A 102 0.61 -7.89 -16.52
N SER A 103 0.23 -9.14 -16.81
CA SER A 103 0.06 -9.62 -18.19
C SER A 103 -1.22 -9.13 -18.88
N GLY A 104 -2.09 -8.40 -18.18
CA GLY A 104 -3.38 -7.93 -18.71
C GLY A 104 -4.39 -9.04 -18.99
N ARG A 105 -4.11 -10.29 -18.57
CA ARG A 105 -5.01 -11.44 -18.74
C ARG A 105 -5.99 -11.51 -17.57
N HIS A 106 -7.14 -10.87 -17.74
CA HIS A 106 -8.29 -11.07 -16.85
C HIS A 106 -9.08 -12.30 -17.32
N GLU A 107 -8.94 -13.42 -16.62
CA GLU A 107 -9.92 -14.50 -16.69
C GLU A 107 -11.01 -14.22 -15.63
N PRO A 108 -12.31 -14.18 -16.02
CA PRO A 108 -13.38 -14.06 -15.05
C PRO A 108 -13.38 -15.31 -14.17
N LYS A 109 -13.35 -15.11 -12.85
CA LYS A 109 -13.58 -16.21 -11.90
C LYS A 109 -15.08 -16.55 -11.96
N LEU A 110 -15.38 -17.76 -12.45
CA LEU A 110 -16.68 -18.43 -12.32
C LEU A 110 -17.07 -18.58 -10.85
#